data_AF-D2REP4-F1
#
_entry.id   AF-D2REP4-F1
#
_cell.length_a   1.000
_cell.length_b   1.000
_cell.length_c   1.000
_cell.angle_alpha   90.00
_cell.angle_beta   90.00
_cell.angle_gamma   90.00
#
_symmetry.space_group_name_H-M   'P 1'
#
loop_
_entity.id
_entity.type
_entity.pdbx_description
1 polymer ?
#
loop_
_entity_poly.entity_id
_entity_poly.type
_entity_poly.pdbx_seq_one_letter_code
_entity_poly.pdbx_strand_id
1 'polypeptide(L)'
;MLAQHCIDCKMPLFKYEGKVICPACKREFRIDGKGYAVPIEKDGRVETVKDENKEITETKKDRKASEVKHDVVETSAKSVECLEYSKVKSISILRSKLFEVISRIESCESVESLHSLINLALKIIELIEKIERI
;
A
#
# COMPACT_ATOMS: atom_id res chain seq x y z
N MET A 1 12.47 21.93 3.74
CA MET A 1 12.49 20.93 2.64
C MET A 1 11.05 20.48 2.41
N LEU A 2 10.49 20.63 1.21
CA LEU A 2 9.12 20.18 0.93
C LEU A 2 9.07 18.65 1.02
N ALA A 3 8.15 18.12 1.82
CA ALA A 3 7.88 16.69 1.85
C ALA A 3 7.39 16.25 0.46
N GLN A 4 7.98 15.18 -0.07
CA GLN A 4 7.52 14.60 -1.33
C GLN A 4 6.32 13.72 -1.07
N HIS A 5 5.36 13.76 -1.99
CA HIS A 5 4.09 13.06 -1.84
C HIS A 5 3.99 11.96 -2.88
N CYS A 6 3.36 10.86 -2.52
CA CYS A 6 3.02 9.78 -3.42
C CYS A 6 2.11 10.29 -4.54
N ILE A 7 2.40 9.90 -5.79
CA ILE A 7 1.63 10.32 -6.97
C ILE A 7 0.17 9.80 -6.88
N ASP A 8 -0.04 8.56 -6.42
CA ASP A 8 -1.37 7.97 -6.35
C ASP A 8 -2.16 8.38 -5.10
N CYS A 9 -1.52 8.38 -3.93
CA CYS A 9 -2.21 8.58 -2.65
C CYS A 9 -2.09 9.98 -2.07
N LYS A 10 -1.28 10.85 -2.67
CA LYS A 10 -0.99 12.22 -2.18
C LYS A 10 -0.48 12.28 -0.74
N MET A 11 -0.06 11.14 -0.18
CA MET A 11 0.50 11.04 1.17
C MET A 11 2.00 11.31 1.19
N PRO A 12 2.55 11.92 2.25
CA PRO A 12 3.99 12.10 2.39
C PRO A 12 4.75 10.78 2.28
N LEU A 13 5.89 10.80 1.62
CA LEU A 13 6.79 9.67 1.49
C LEU A 13 7.76 9.64 2.68
N PHE A 14 8.11 8.42 3.12
CA PHE A 14 8.98 8.20 4.29
C PHE A 14 10.18 7.35 3.91
N LYS A 15 11.34 7.65 4.52
CA LYS A 15 12.55 6.83 4.36
C LYS A 15 12.58 5.74 5.43
N TYR A 16 12.64 4.48 5.01
CA TYR A 16 12.74 3.32 5.89
C TYR A 16 13.77 2.34 5.31
N GLU A 17 14.77 1.96 6.10
CA GLU A 17 15.84 1.02 5.70
C GLU A 17 16.51 1.36 4.35
N GLY A 18 16.74 2.65 4.10
CA GLY A 18 17.39 3.12 2.87
C GLY A 18 16.46 3.25 1.66
N LYS A 19 15.18 2.88 1.78
CA LYS A 19 14.16 2.99 0.72
C LYS A 19 13.18 4.12 1.02
N VAL A 20 12.60 4.73 -0.01
CA VAL A 20 11.50 5.70 0.15
C VAL A 20 10.19 4.98 -0.12
N ILE A 21 9.23 5.07 0.81
CA ILE A 21 8.00 4.28 0.78
C ILE A 21 6.80 5.18 1.06
N CYS A 22 5.71 4.97 0.33
CA CYS A 22 4.42 5.54 0.71
C CYS A 22 3.73 4.67 1.77
N PRO A 23 3.34 5.20 2.94
CA PRO A 23 2.69 4.41 3.99
C PRO A 23 1.27 3.98 3.63
N ALA A 24 0.64 4.65 2.65
CA ALA A 24 -0.74 4.36 2.26
C ALA A 24 -0.86 3.28 1.17
N CYS A 25 -0.02 3.32 0.11
CA CYS A 25 -0.04 2.32 -0.96
C CYS A 25 1.15 1.35 -0.95
N LYS A 26 2.09 1.51 -0.02
CA LYS A 26 3.33 0.71 0.09
C LYS A 26 4.19 0.71 -1.18
N ARG A 27 3.97 1.64 -2.12
CA ARG A 27 4.81 1.79 -3.31
C ARG A 27 6.20 2.27 -2.90
N GLU A 28 7.22 1.64 -3.47
CA GLU A 28 8.62 2.00 -3.27
C GLU A 28 9.03 3.05 -4.31
N PHE A 29 9.81 4.01 -3.86
CA PHE A 29 10.35 5.10 -4.65
C PHE A 29 11.87 5.15 -4.46
N ARG A 30 12.59 5.58 -5.50
CA ARG A 30 14.01 5.96 -5.41
C ARG A 30 14.13 7.47 -5.48
N ILE A 31 15.18 8.01 -4.86
CA ILE A 31 15.51 9.42 -4.97
C ILE A 31 16.47 9.57 -6.15
N ASP A 32 16.07 10.31 -7.17
CA ASP A 32 16.92 10.65 -8.30
C ASP A 32 18.06 11.58 -7.89
N GLY A 33 19.10 11.71 -8.72
CA GLY A 33 20.21 12.66 -8.51
C GLY A 33 19.80 14.13 -8.38
N LYS A 34 18.55 14.48 -8.73
CA LYS A 34 17.95 15.81 -8.52
C LYS A 34 17.16 15.94 -7.22
N GLY A 35 17.12 14.88 -6.41
CA GLY A 35 16.46 14.83 -5.11
C GLY A 35 14.98 14.46 -5.12
N TYR A 36 14.39 14.08 -6.26
CA TYR A 36 12.94 13.75 -6.40
C TYR A 36 12.66 12.24 -6.31
N ALA A 37 11.51 11.86 -5.75
CA ALA A 37 11.07 10.48 -5.59
C ALA A 37 10.38 9.98 -6.86
N VAL A 38 10.98 8.98 -7.49
CA VAL A 38 10.46 8.31 -8.69
C VAL A 38 10.00 6.90 -8.35
N PRO A 39 8.83 6.45 -8.85
CA PRO A 39 8.33 5.09 -8.60
C PRO A 39 9.30 4.05 -9.14
N ILE A 40 9.52 2.97 -8.37
CA ILE A 40 10.22 1.78 -8.89
C ILE A 40 9.19 0.88 -9.57
N GLU A 41 9.20 0.81 -10.89
CA GLU A 41 8.40 -0.15 -11.66
C GLU A 41 8.97 -1.56 -11.44
N LYS A 42 8.19 -2.45 -10.80
CA LYS A 42 8.58 -3.86 -10.61
C LYS A 42 8.18 -4.68 -11.84
N ASP A 43 8.74 -4.33 -13.00
CA ASP A 43 8.81 -5.26 -14.12
C ASP A 43 10.11 -6.05 -14.04
N GLY A 44 9.98 -7.37 -14.14
CA GLY A 44 11.08 -8.31 -13.97
C GLY A 44 12.18 -8.08 -15.00
N ARG A 45 13.28 -7.44 -14.59
CA ARG A 45 14.68 -7.77 -14.92
C ARG A 45 15.61 -6.87 -14.09
N VAL A 46 16.65 -7.51 -13.56
CA VAL A 46 17.63 -7.00 -12.60
C VAL A 46 18.45 -5.86 -13.20
N GLU A 47 18.61 -4.75 -12.47
CA GLU A 47 19.91 -4.08 -12.35
C GLU A 47 20.15 -3.70 -10.89
N THR A 48 20.89 -4.56 -10.21
CA THR A 48 21.76 -4.16 -9.11
C THR A 48 22.81 -3.21 -9.68
N VAL A 49 22.68 -1.92 -9.42
CA VAL A 49 23.85 -1.04 -9.37
C VAL A 49 24.20 -0.89 -7.89
N LYS A 50 25.22 -1.67 -7.50
CA LYS A 50 26.12 -1.30 -6.41
C LYS A 50 26.89 -0.08 -6.94
N ASP A 51 26.84 1.05 -6.25
CA ASP A 51 27.96 2.00 -6.28
C ASP A 51 29.04 1.37 -5.38
N GLU A 52 30.04 0.67 -5.92
CA GLU A 52 31.24 1.23 -6.56
C GLU A 52 32.00 2.18 -5.61
N ASN A 53 32.85 1.55 -4.81
CA ASN A 53 34.11 2.16 -4.44
C ASN A 53 35.21 1.37 -5.17
N LYS A 54 36.02 2.09 -5.94
CA LYS A 54 37.30 1.73 -6.58
C LYS A 54 37.30 1.34 -8.06
N GLU A 55 37.71 2.35 -8.84
CA GLU A 55 38.80 2.35 -9.83
C GLU A 55 38.88 1.21 -10.86
N ILE A 56 38.61 1.64 -12.09
CA ILE A 56 38.77 0.96 -13.37
C ILE A 56 40.25 0.74 -13.69
N THR A 57 40.62 -0.49 -14.07
CA THR A 57 41.54 -0.76 -15.20
C THR A 57 41.35 -2.20 -15.71
N GLU A 58 40.79 -2.29 -16.92
CA GLU A 58 41.04 -3.20 -18.04
C GLU A 58 41.45 -4.69 -17.82
N THR A 59 40.67 -5.63 -18.39
CA THR A 59 41.03 -6.49 -19.56
C THR A 59 40.37 -7.90 -19.56
N LYS A 60 39.69 -8.20 -20.69
CA LYS A 60 39.66 -9.46 -21.50
C LYS A 60 39.30 -10.85 -20.89
N LYS A 61 38.39 -11.50 -21.65
CA LYS A 61 38.34 -12.92 -22.13
C LYS A 61 37.51 -14.00 -21.40
N ASP A 62 36.53 -14.49 -22.15
CA ASP A 62 36.24 -15.88 -22.56
C ASP A 62 35.82 -17.00 -21.56
N ARG A 63 34.74 -17.70 -22.01
CA ARG A 63 34.43 -19.15 -21.93
C ARG A 63 33.53 -19.72 -20.80
N LYS A 64 32.37 -20.21 -21.28
CA LYS A 64 31.75 -21.57 -21.17
C LYS A 64 31.33 -22.17 -19.82
N ALA A 65 30.02 -22.48 -19.81
CA ALA A 65 29.39 -23.81 -19.62
C ALA A 65 29.02 -24.33 -18.21
N SER A 66 27.85 -25.00 -18.20
CA SER A 66 27.35 -25.98 -17.22
C SER A 66 26.98 -25.43 -15.84
N GLU A 67 26.00 -25.93 -15.08
CA GLU A 67 25.04 -27.03 -15.14
C GLU A 67 24.13 -26.77 -13.91
N VAL A 68 22.80 -26.74 -14.06
CA VAL A 68 21.89 -27.81 -13.56
C VAL A 68 21.47 -27.71 -12.07
N LYS A 69 20.14 -27.59 -11.92
CA LYS A 69 19.22 -28.26 -10.95
C LYS A 69 18.65 -27.54 -9.71
N HIS A 70 17.43 -28.00 -9.44
CA HIS A 70 16.59 -28.02 -8.22
C HIS A 70 15.77 -26.73 -8.00
N ASP A 71 14.49 -26.69 -8.39
CA ASP A 71 13.31 -27.40 -7.85
C ASP A 71 12.89 -26.90 -6.46
N VAL A 72 11.58 -26.82 -6.28
CA VAL A 72 10.80 -26.67 -5.04
C VAL A 72 10.36 -25.24 -4.64
N VAL A 73 9.12 -24.96 -5.04
CA VAL A 73 7.98 -24.50 -4.21
C VAL A 73 8.19 -23.30 -3.28
N GLU A 74 7.46 -22.19 -3.54
CA GLU A 74 6.61 -21.52 -2.53
C GLU A 74 5.82 -20.34 -3.15
N THR A 75 4.66 -20.65 -3.73
CA THR A 75 3.63 -19.66 -4.10
C THR A 75 2.37 -19.96 -3.31
N SER A 76 2.25 -19.41 -2.09
CA SER A 76 0.95 -19.38 -1.37
C SER A 76 0.79 -18.28 -0.32
N ALA A 77 1.79 -17.44 -0.02
CA ALA A 77 1.71 -16.51 1.12
C ALA A 77 1.30 -15.06 0.79
N LYS A 78 1.39 -14.62 -0.48
CA LYS A 78 1.19 -13.19 -0.85
C LYS A 78 -0.27 -12.73 -0.98
N SER A 79 -1.24 -13.63 -1.04
CA SER A 79 -2.65 -13.29 -1.27
C SER A 79 -3.42 -12.96 0.02
N VAL A 80 -2.95 -13.42 1.19
CA VAL A 80 -3.66 -13.29 2.46
C VAL A 80 -3.47 -11.91 3.10
N GLU A 81 -2.25 -11.36 3.08
CA GLU A 81 -1.96 -10.04 3.69
C GLU A 81 -2.67 -8.87 3.01
N CYS A 82 -3.02 -9.00 1.72
CA CYS A 82 -3.72 -7.94 0.98
C CYS A 82 -5.21 -7.85 1.38
N LEU A 83 -5.83 -8.99 1.69
CA LEU A 83 -7.23 -9.07 2.10
C LEU A 83 -7.45 -8.48 3.50
N GLU A 84 -6.56 -8.77 4.46
CA GLU A 84 -6.68 -8.23 5.82
C GLU A 84 -6.56 -6.70 5.85
N TYR A 85 -5.61 -6.12 5.11
CA TYR A 85 -5.45 -4.67 5.03
C TYR A 85 -6.70 -3.99 4.43
N SER A 86 -7.29 -4.59 3.38
CA SER A 86 -8.50 -4.08 2.76
C SER A 86 -9.72 -4.12 3.70
N LYS A 87 -9.86 -5.19 4.49
CA LYS A 87 -10.90 -5.32 5.52
C LYS A 87 -10.78 -4.23 6.58
N VAL A 88 -9.59 -4.07 7.17
CA VAL A 88 -9.33 -3.06 8.21
C VAL A 88 -9.64 -1.64 7.71
N LYS A 89 -9.23 -1.32 6.47
CA LYS A 89 -9.52 -0.02 5.86
C LYS A 89 -11.02 0.20 5.60
N SER A 90 -11.74 -0.83 5.17
CA SER A 90 -13.17 -0.73 4.92
C SER A 90 -13.97 -0.55 6.21
N ILE A 91 -13.62 -1.31 7.26
CA ILE A 91 -14.25 -1.19 8.58
C ILE A 91 -14.00 0.21 9.18
N SER A 92 -12.79 0.77 9.05
CA SER A 92 -12.51 2.11 9.60
C SER A 92 -13.33 3.21 8.92
N ILE A 93 -13.52 3.13 7.60
CA ILE A 93 -14.38 4.04 6.84
C ILE A 93 -15.85 3.91 7.29
N LEU A 94 -16.34 2.68 7.42
CA LEU A 94 -17.72 2.42 7.85
C LEU A 94 -17.96 2.93 9.28
N ARG A 95 -17.02 2.73 10.21
CA ARG A 95 -17.10 3.28 11.58
C ARG A 95 -17.14 4.81 11.59
N SER A 96 -16.32 5.45 10.75
CA SER A 96 -16.35 6.92 10.62
C SER A 96 -17.70 7.41 10.10
N LYS A 97 -18.28 6.73 9.11
CA LYS A 97 -19.61 7.08 8.58
C LYS A 97 -20.75 6.79 9.56
N LEU A 98 -20.65 5.72 10.33
CA LEU A 98 -21.60 5.43 11.40
C LEU A 98 -21.63 6.57 12.42
N PHE A 99 -20.45 7.06 12.83
CA PHE A 99 -20.36 8.19 13.75
C PHE A 99 -21.00 9.46 13.16
N GLU A 100 -20.74 9.76 11.89
CA GLU A 100 -21.36 10.90 11.20
C GLU A 100 -22.90 10.79 11.16
N VAL A 101 -23.45 9.60 10.92
CA VAL A 101 -24.89 9.36 10.93
C VAL A 101 -25.46 9.55 12.34
N ILE A 102 -24.78 9.05 13.38
CA ILE A 102 -25.19 9.24 14.77
C ILE A 102 -25.20 10.72 15.14
N SER A 103 -24.19 11.50 14.77
CA SER A 103 -24.18 12.95 15.01
C SER A 103 -25.32 13.68 14.31
N ARG A 104 -25.77 13.20 13.15
CA ARG A 104 -26.93 13.77 12.43
C ARG A 104 -28.28 13.38 13.07
N ILE A 105 -28.33 12.26 13.80
CA ILE A 105 -29.54 11.84 14.53
C ILE A 105 -29.82 12.82 15.67
N GLU A 106 -28.79 13.29 16.37
CA GLU A 106 -28.93 14.25 17.49
C GLU A 106 -29.52 15.60 17.06
N SER A 107 -29.35 15.98 15.80
CA SER A 107 -29.80 17.26 15.24
C SER A 107 -31.05 17.13 14.34
N CYS A 108 -31.75 16.00 14.39
CA CYS A 108 -32.89 15.74 13.52
C CYS A 108 -34.20 16.34 14.07
N GLU A 109 -34.88 17.15 13.26
CA GLU A 109 -36.14 17.82 13.62
C GLU A 109 -37.39 17.06 13.12
N SER A 110 -37.23 16.11 12.20
CA SER A 110 -38.33 15.32 11.62
C SER A 110 -38.20 13.84 11.93
N VAL A 111 -39.35 13.20 12.18
CA VAL A 111 -39.46 11.75 12.43
C VAL A 111 -39.09 10.94 11.20
N GLU A 112 -39.42 11.43 10.00
CA GLU A 112 -39.11 10.73 8.74
C GLU A 112 -37.60 10.72 8.47
N SER A 113 -36.93 11.86 8.67
CA SER A 113 -35.47 11.96 8.54
C SER A 113 -34.78 11.12 9.60
N LEU A 114 -35.27 11.14 10.85
CA LEU A 114 -34.77 10.29 11.92
C LEU A 114 -34.86 8.80 11.56
N HIS A 115 -36.02 8.35 11.06
CA HIS A 115 -36.20 6.96 10.62
C HIS A 115 -35.24 6.58 9.50
N SER A 116 -35.02 7.46 8.52
CA SER A 116 -34.05 7.22 7.45
C SER A 116 -32.60 7.10 7.96
N LEU A 117 -32.20 7.95 8.91
CA LEU A 117 -30.86 7.92 9.50
C LEU A 117 -30.64 6.68 10.35
N ILE A 118 -31.64 6.26 11.14
CA ILE A 118 -31.59 5.01 11.90
C ILE A 118 -31.43 3.82 10.96
N ASN A 119 -32.23 3.76 9.89
CA ASN A 119 -32.10 2.68 8.90
C ASN A 119 -30.73 2.68 8.21
N LEU A 120 -30.17 3.84 7.92
CA LEU A 120 -28.82 3.95 7.38
C LEU A 120 -27.77 3.45 8.37
N ALA A 121 -27.89 3.82 9.66
CA ALA A 121 -27.00 3.35 10.71
C ALA A 121 -27.04 1.82 10.86
N LEU A 122 -28.25 1.22 10.86
CA LEU A 122 -28.43 -0.23 10.91
C LEU A 122 -27.76 -0.93 9.72
N LYS A 123 -27.95 -0.42 8.50
CA LYS A 123 -27.29 -0.98 7.30
C LYS A 123 -25.77 -0.90 7.37
N ILE A 124 -25.22 0.18 7.94
CA ILE A 124 -23.77 0.31 8.14
C ILE A 124 -23.27 -0.74 9.15
N ILE A 125 -23.99 -0.94 10.26
CA ILE A 125 -23.66 -1.96 11.26
C ILE A 125 -23.68 -3.36 10.62
N GLU A 126 -24.72 -3.69 9.84
CA GLU A 126 -24.80 -4.97 9.12
C GLU A 126 -23.61 -5.19 8.17
N LEU A 127 -23.15 -4.14 7.48
CA LEU A 127 -21.99 -4.22 6.60
C LEU A 127 -20.69 -4.46 7.39
N ILE A 128 -20.51 -3.80 8.54
CA ILE A 128 -19.36 -4.03 9.40
C ILE A 128 -19.34 -5.48 9.88
N GLU A 129 -20.47 -5.98 10.40
CA GLU A 129 -20.58 -7.37 10.87
C GLU A 129 -20.29 -8.38 9.75
N LYS A 130 -20.78 -8.13 8.53
CA LYS A 130 -20.50 -9.00 7.38
C LYS A 130 -19.02 -9.03 7.04
N ILE A 131 -18.32 -7.90 7.10
CA ILE A 131 -16.89 -7.82 6.80
C ILE A 131 -16.05 -8.48 7.90
N GLU A 132 -16.46 -8.35 9.18
CA GLU A 132 -15.78 -8.98 10.32
C GLU A 132 -15.96 -10.50 10.37
N ARG A 133 -17.02 -11.05 9.76
CA ARG A 133 -17.25 -12.52 9.68
C ARG A 133 -16.53 -13.22 8.52
N ILE A 134 -16.02 -12.47 7.53
CA ILE A 134 -15.23 -12.97 6.38
C ILE A 134 -13.78 -13.06 6.80
#